data_AF-A0A838EKI0-F1
#
_entry.id   AF-A0A838EKI0-F1
#
_cell.length_a   1.000
_cell.length_b   1.000
_cell.length_c   1.000
_cell.angle_alpha   90.00
_cell.angle_beta   90.00
_cell.angle_gamma   90.00
#
_symmetry.space_group_name_H-M   'P 1'
#
loop_
_entity.id
_entity.type
_entity.pdbx_description
1 polymer ?
#
loop_
_entity_poly.entity_id
_entity_poly.type
_entity_poly.pdbx_seq_one_letter_code
_entity_poly.pdbx_strand_id
1 'polypeptide(L)'
;MSGSYLMLRDTWIYQDLKQEAQKEIQQNYVKQQHHILFAIVKARFPRIETLIGQLIKDTNELELLQTLIIEIGTARLEKDARQSIARIAAAHTPG
;
A
#
# COMPACT_ATOMS: atom_id res chain seq x y z
N MET A 1 25.90 -34.03 5.88
CA MET A 1 26.45 -32.75 6.37
C MET A 1 25.36 -31.69 6.36
N SER A 2 24.58 -31.61 7.44
CA SER A 2 23.36 -30.78 7.51
C SER A 2 23.21 -30.01 8.84
N GLY A 3 24.24 -30.05 9.71
CA GLY A 3 24.18 -29.44 11.05
C GLY A 3 24.47 -27.93 11.09
N SER A 4 25.36 -27.41 10.23
CA SER A 4 25.79 -26.00 10.30
C SER A 4 24.71 -24.99 9.87
N TYR A 5 23.81 -25.37 8.95
CA TYR A 5 22.72 -24.49 8.49
C TYR A 5 21.62 -24.32 9.56
N LEU A 6 21.38 -25.36 10.36
CA LEU A 6 20.43 -25.32 11.48
C LEU A 6 20.94 -24.41 12.60
N MET A 7 22.24 -24.46 12.91
CA MET A 7 22.83 -23.58 13.95
C MET A 7 22.82 -22.10 13.56
N LEU A 8 22.97 -21.77 12.28
CA LEU A 8 22.89 -20.37 11.81
C LEU A 8 21.47 -19.79 11.91
N ARG A 9 20.44 -20.61 11.71
CA ARG A 9 19.03 -20.17 11.69
C ARG A 9 18.54 -19.62 13.03
N ASP A 10 19.11 -20.12 14.13
CA ASP A 10 18.76 -19.72 15.50
C ASP A 10 19.70 -18.64 16.07
N THR A 11 20.66 -18.15 15.27
CA THR A 11 21.44 -16.98 15.67
C THR A 11 20.61 -15.72 15.55
N TRP A 12 20.78 -14.82 16.54
CA TRP A 12 20.17 -13.50 16.54
C TRP A 12 20.44 -12.72 15.24
N ILE A 13 21.65 -12.87 14.68
CA ILE A 13 22.06 -12.27 13.40
C ILE A 13 21.16 -12.74 12.24
N TYR A 14 20.85 -14.03 12.16
CA TYR A 14 19.97 -14.54 11.10
C TYR A 14 18.53 -14.04 11.27
N GLN A 15 18.04 -13.94 12.51
CA GLN A 15 16.71 -13.42 12.79
C GLN A 15 16.60 -11.93 12.42
N ASP A 16 17.61 -11.14 12.74
CA ASP A 16 17.68 -9.72 12.37
C ASP A 16 17.72 -9.53 10.86
N LEU A 17 18.58 -10.26 10.16
CA LEU A 17 18.65 -10.22 8.69
C LEU A 17 17.31 -10.61 8.06
N LYS A 18 16.63 -11.61 8.61
CA LYS A 18 15.31 -12.02 8.14
C LYS A 18 14.26 -10.94 8.38
N GLN A 19 14.25 -10.31 9.55
CA GLN A 19 13.32 -9.23 9.86
C GLN A 19 13.55 -8.02 8.96
N GLU A 20 14.80 -7.66 8.70
CA GLU A 20 15.14 -6.54 7.84
C GLU A 20 14.73 -6.80 6.39
N ALA A 21 15.02 -8.00 5.87
CA ALA A 21 14.54 -8.41 4.55
C ALA A 21 13.01 -8.37 4.44
N GLN A 22 12.29 -8.78 5.49
CA GLN A 22 10.82 -8.71 5.52
C GLN A 22 10.30 -7.27 5.50
N LYS A 23 10.94 -6.35 6.25
CA LYS A 23 10.59 -4.92 6.22
C LYS A 23 10.82 -4.33 4.83
N GLU A 24 11.93 -4.65 4.19
CA GLU A 24 12.24 -4.15 2.85
C GLU A 24 11.22 -4.65 1.82
N ILE A 25 10.85 -5.94 1.86
CA ILE A 25 9.80 -6.52 1.03
C ILE A 25 8.48 -5.78 1.24
N GLN A 26 8.08 -5.55 2.50
CA GLN A 26 6.84 -4.86 2.84
C GLN A 26 6.84 -3.42 2.32
N GLN A 27 7.93 -2.68 2.51
CA GLN A 27 8.07 -1.31 2.03
C GLN A 27 7.99 -1.24 0.50
N ASN A 28 8.66 -2.17 -0.19
CA ASN A 28 8.62 -2.25 -1.65
C ASN A 28 7.21 -2.58 -2.14
N TYR A 29 6.49 -3.47 -1.45
CA TYR A 29 5.12 -3.80 -1.80
C TYR A 29 4.17 -2.61 -1.63
N VAL A 30 4.28 -1.86 -0.53
CA VAL A 30 3.51 -0.62 -0.33
C VAL A 30 3.82 0.40 -1.43
N LYS A 31 5.09 0.63 -1.76
CA LYS A 31 5.49 1.52 -2.87
C LYS A 31 4.92 1.08 -4.22
N GLN A 32 4.82 -0.22 -4.47
CA GLN A 32 4.18 -0.75 -5.69
C GLN A 32 2.68 -0.44 -5.71
N GLN A 33 1.97 -0.60 -4.60
CA GLN A 33 0.55 -0.26 -4.52
C GLN A 33 0.31 1.24 -4.74
N HIS A 34 1.15 2.11 -4.18
CA HIS A 34 1.12 3.55 -4.48
C HIS A 34 1.22 3.82 -5.98
N HIS A 35 2.21 3.23 -6.66
CA HIS A 35 2.39 3.40 -8.10
C HIS A 35 1.17 2.91 -8.90
N ILE A 36 0.63 1.74 -8.57
CA ILE A 36 -0.54 1.17 -9.24
C ILE A 36 -1.75 2.10 -9.07
N LEU A 37 -2.00 2.57 -7.85
CA LEU A 37 -3.09 3.49 -7.56
C LEU A 37 -2.95 4.78 -8.38
N PHE A 38 -1.78 5.41 -8.39
CA PHE A 38 -1.54 6.60 -9.19
C PHE A 38 -1.70 6.35 -10.69
N ALA A 39 -1.24 5.21 -11.20
CA ALA A 39 -1.42 4.86 -12.60
C ALA A 39 -2.89 4.74 -12.99
N ILE A 40 -3.70 4.07 -12.17
CA ILE A 40 -5.15 3.94 -12.36
C ILE A 40 -5.83 5.31 -12.32
N VAL A 41 -5.49 6.13 -11.32
CA VAL A 41 -6.08 7.46 -11.15
C VAL A 41 -5.75 8.36 -12.35
N LYS A 42 -4.49 8.38 -12.79
CA LYS A 42 -4.07 9.15 -13.99
C LYS A 42 -4.79 8.70 -15.25
N ALA A 43 -4.94 7.39 -15.44
CA ALA A 43 -5.56 6.84 -16.64
C ALA A 43 -7.07 7.08 -16.70
N ARG A 44 -7.78 7.01 -15.56
CA ARG A 44 -9.25 7.08 -15.53
C ARG A 44 -9.77 8.48 -15.18
N PHE A 45 -9.20 9.10 -14.16
CA PHE A 45 -9.74 10.30 -13.52
C PHE A 45 -8.63 11.27 -13.09
N PRO A 46 -7.86 11.87 -14.02
CA PRO A 46 -6.68 12.68 -13.68
C PRO A 46 -6.99 13.85 -12.72
N ARG A 47 -8.23 14.36 -12.72
CA ARG A 47 -8.68 15.46 -11.85
C ARG A 47 -8.75 15.11 -10.36
N ILE A 48 -8.66 13.83 -9.98
CA ILE A 48 -8.68 13.38 -8.58
C ILE A 48 -7.29 12.99 -8.07
N GLU A 49 -6.25 13.09 -8.90
CA GLU A 49 -4.87 12.75 -8.53
C GLU A 49 -4.41 13.48 -7.26
N THR A 50 -4.62 14.79 -7.19
CA THR A 50 -4.24 15.60 -6.02
C THR A 50 -4.97 15.15 -4.75
N LEU A 51 -6.24 14.79 -4.86
CA LEU A 51 -7.06 14.31 -3.73
C LEU A 51 -6.49 13.00 -3.19
N ILE A 52 -6.16 12.07 -4.09
CA ILE A 52 -5.55 10.79 -3.73
C ILE A 52 -4.17 11.00 -3.12
N GLY A 53 -3.34 11.84 -3.72
CA GLY A 53 -2.00 12.15 -3.21
C GLY A 53 -2.03 12.74 -1.80
N GLN A 54 -3.04 13.53 -1.46
CA GLN A 54 -3.24 14.03 -0.09
C GLN A 54 -3.66 12.92 0.87
N LEU A 55 -4.61 12.06 0.46
CA LEU A 55 -5.13 10.99 1.31
C LEU A 55 -4.06 9.94 1.66
N ILE A 56 -3.18 9.61 0.72
CA ILE A 56 -2.23 8.51 0.89
C ILE A 56 -0.81 8.98 1.24
N LYS A 57 -0.55 10.29 1.34
CA LYS A 57 0.80 10.87 1.45
C LYS A 57 1.70 10.16 2.47
N ASP A 58 1.13 9.86 3.63
CA ASP A 58 1.85 9.25 4.76
C ASP A 58 1.30 7.84 5.11
N THR A 59 0.51 7.26 4.21
CA THR A 59 -0.13 5.95 4.41
C THR A 59 0.80 4.81 4.02
N ASN A 60 1.05 3.94 5.01
CA ASN A 60 1.63 2.60 4.80
C ASN A 60 0.61 1.47 4.94
N GLU A 61 -0.67 1.80 5.15
CA GLU A 61 -1.74 0.81 5.21
C GLU A 61 -2.03 0.23 3.83
N LEU A 62 -1.62 -1.02 3.67
CA LEU A 62 -1.81 -1.78 2.44
C LEU A 62 -3.29 -1.97 2.10
N GLU A 63 -4.11 -2.26 3.10
CA GLU A 63 -5.55 -2.51 2.94
C GLU A 63 -6.28 -1.27 2.41
N LEU A 64 -5.91 -0.09 2.92
CA LEU A 64 -6.41 1.19 2.43
C LEU A 64 -6.05 1.41 0.95
N LEU A 65 -4.78 1.18 0.58
CA LEU A 65 -4.32 1.32 -0.81
C LEU A 65 -5.05 0.35 -1.76
N GLN A 66 -5.21 -0.91 -1.36
CA GLN A 66 -5.93 -1.91 -2.15
C GLN A 66 -7.42 -1.55 -2.30
N THR A 67 -8.06 -1.07 -1.23
CA THR A 67 -9.44 -0.60 -1.27
C THR A 67 -9.61 0.56 -2.25
N LEU A 68 -8.71 1.54 -2.20
CA LEU A 68 -8.71 2.67 -3.14
C LEU A 68 -8.50 2.23 -4.59
N ILE A 69 -7.59 1.27 -4.84
CA ILE A 69 -7.36 0.69 -6.17
C ILE A 69 -8.65 0.07 -6.72
N ILE A 70 -9.34 -0.75 -5.92
CA ILE A 70 -10.58 -1.43 -6.34
C ILE A 70 -11.69 -0.41 -6.59
N GLU A 71 -11.95 0.47 -5.63
CA GLU A 71 -13.05 1.44 -5.70
C GLU A 71 -12.87 2.44 -6.86
N ILE A 72 -11.66 2.96 -7.05
CA ILE A 72 -11.38 3.86 -8.18
C ILE A 72 -11.29 3.08 -9.49
N GLY A 73 -10.77 1.86 -9.48
CA GLY A 73 -10.67 0.99 -10.66
C GLY A 73 -12.02 0.51 -11.19
N THR A 74 -13.03 0.44 -10.32
CA THR A 74 -14.39 -0.02 -10.66
C THR A 74 -15.41 1.12 -10.83
N ALA A 75 -15.13 2.31 -10.30
CA ALA A 75 -16.01 3.48 -10.45
C ALA A 75 -16.33 3.77 -11.91
N ARG A 76 -17.61 4.03 -12.24
CA ARG A 76 -18.01 4.33 -13.62
C ARG A 76 -17.72 5.77 -14.00
N LEU A 77 -17.94 6.69 -13.05
CA LEU A 77 -17.77 8.12 -13.23
C LEU A 77 -16.80 8.70 -12.18
N GLU A 78 -16.22 9.86 -12.50
CA GLU A 78 -15.36 10.59 -11.56
C GLU A 78 -16.10 10.93 -10.26
N LYS A 79 -17.41 11.23 -10.35
CA LYS A 79 -18.24 11.50 -9.17
C LYS A 79 -18.28 10.30 -8.21
N ASP A 80 -18.43 9.09 -8.75
CA ASP A 80 -18.48 7.86 -7.95
C ASP A 80 -17.13 7.63 -7.26
N ALA A 81 -16.03 7.80 -8.01
CA ALA A 81 -14.69 7.71 -7.45
C ALA A 81 -14.47 8.72 -6.31
N ARG A 82 -14.89 9.98 -6.49
CA ARG A 82 -14.81 11.01 -5.42
C ARG A 82 -15.63 10.64 -4.19
N GLN A 83 -16.82 10.07 -4.38
CA GLN A 83 -17.67 9.63 -3.27
C GLN A 83 -17.02 8.46 -2.51
N SER A 84 -16.44 7.49 -3.21
CA SER A 84 -15.70 6.40 -2.58
C SER A 84 -14.49 6.92 -1.81
N ILE A 85 -13.72 7.86 -2.37
CA ILE A 85 -12.58 8.48 -1.68
C ILE A 85 -13.03 9.20 -0.41
N ALA A 86 -14.11 9.99 -0.47
CA ALA A 86 -14.62 10.70 0.70
C ALA A 86 -15.11 9.74 1.81
N ARG A 87 -15.80 8.65 1.43
CA ARG A 87 -16.25 7.60 2.36
C ARG A 87 -15.07 6.91 3.03
N ILE A 88 -14.04 6.56 2.27
CA ILE A 88 -12.84 5.90 2.78
C ILE A 88 -12.06 6.85 3.69
N ALA A 89 -11.88 8.11 3.30
CA ALA A 89 -11.22 9.12 4.12
C ALA A 89 -11.92 9.32 5.47
N ALA A 90 -13.26 9.39 5.48
CA ALA A 90 -14.03 9.50 6.71
C ALA A 90 -13.87 8.28 7.63
N ALA A 91 -13.72 7.08 7.07
CA ALA A 91 -13.48 5.86 7.84
C ALA A 91 -12.05 5.75 8.40
N HIS A 92 -11.09 6.41 7.76
CA HIS A 92 -9.65 6.39 8.12
C HIS A 92 -9.18 7.71 8.72
N THR A 93 -10.10 8.59 9.14
CA THR A 93 -9.73 9.79 9.90
C THR A 93 -9.43 9.34 11.33
N PRO A 94 -8.18 9.43 11.83
CA PRO A 94 -7.92 9.22 13.25
C PRO A 94 -8.56 10.38 14.02
N GLY A 95 -9.38 10.04 15.02
CA GLY A 95 -9.71 10.98 16.10
C GLY A 95 -8.49 11.27 16.96
#